data_AF-A0A349SJT3-F1
#
_entry.id   AF-A0A349SJT3-F1
#
_cell.length_a   1.000
_cell.length_b   1.000
_cell.length_c   1.000
_cell.angle_alpha   90.00
_cell.angle_beta   90.00
_cell.angle_gamma   90.00
#
_symmetry.space_group_name_H-M   'P 1'
#
loop_
_entity.id
_entity.type
_entity.pdbx_description
1 polymer ?
#
loop_
_entity_poly.entity_id
_entity_poly.type
_entity_poly.pdbx_seq_one_letter_code
_entity_poly.pdbx_strand_id
1 'polypeptide(L)'
;MSKDTVPDLPIGVAVMDWKAPPIPLAAPLQGDYARVEPLDVATHSDSLFAAFAEDGTEQGWTYMGYGPFADKAQFDEWLVGSCLGADPMFFSILEQSSDTALGMASFMNINPAGGSIEV
;
A
#
# COMPACT_ATOMS: atom_id res chain seq x y z
N MET A 1 -32.91 34.25 -0.54
CA MET A 1 -32.26 33.05 0.00
C MET A 1 -30.88 33.47 0.47
N SER A 2 -30.69 33.52 1.78
CA SER A 2 -29.42 33.93 2.41
C SER A 2 -28.35 32.93 2.01
N LYS A 3 -27.20 33.40 1.51
CA LYS A 3 -26.01 32.56 1.40
C LYS A 3 -25.58 32.30 2.83
N ASP A 4 -25.71 31.06 3.29
CA ASP A 4 -25.13 30.65 4.56
C ASP A 4 -23.63 30.90 4.48
N THR A 5 -23.20 31.93 5.19
CA THR A 5 -21.79 32.28 5.37
C THR A 5 -21.16 31.11 6.11
N VAL A 6 -20.40 30.28 5.40
CA VAL A 6 -19.53 29.29 6.04
C VAL A 6 -18.66 30.07 7.03
N PRO A 7 -18.67 29.75 8.33
CA PRO A 7 -17.84 30.45 9.29
C PRO A 7 -16.38 30.33 8.86
N ASP A 8 -15.68 31.46 8.85
CA ASP A 8 -14.27 31.58 8.48
C ASP A 8 -13.42 30.92 9.58
N LEU A 9 -13.44 29.59 9.61
CA LEU A 9 -12.67 28.79 10.55
C LEU A 9 -11.19 28.99 10.24
N PRO A 10 -10.33 29.22 11.25
CA PRO A 10 -8.92 29.50 11.00
C PRO A 10 -8.23 28.29 10.36
N ILE A 11 -7.87 28.43 9.08
CA ILE A 11 -7.17 27.40 8.28
C ILE A 11 -5.63 27.41 8.45
N GLY A 12 -5.13 28.16 9.43
CA GLY A 12 -3.70 28.28 9.73
C GLY A 12 -2.97 29.37 8.92
N VAL A 13 -1.65 29.44 9.10
CA VAL A 13 -0.77 30.39 8.39
C VAL A 13 -0.50 29.88 6.98
N ALA A 14 -0.43 30.79 6.00
CA ALA A 14 -0.09 30.45 4.62
C ALA A 14 1.30 29.80 4.53
N VAL A 15 1.39 28.65 3.84
CA VAL A 15 2.65 27.99 3.50
C VAL A 15 3.16 28.59 2.19
N MET A 16 3.88 29.71 2.31
CA MET A 16 4.47 30.39 1.16
C MET A 16 5.50 29.50 0.46
N ASP A 17 5.60 29.60 -0.86
CA ASP A 17 6.54 28.85 -1.70
C ASP A 17 6.42 27.31 -1.61
N TRP A 18 5.22 26.80 -1.30
CA TRP A 18 4.93 25.36 -1.33
C TRP A 18 5.34 24.73 -2.67
N LYS A 19 6.03 23.59 -2.58
CA LYS A 19 6.41 22.77 -3.73
C LYS A 19 5.88 21.36 -3.50
N ALA A 20 5.11 20.88 -4.48
CA ALA A 20 4.65 19.50 -4.49
C ALA A 20 5.86 18.55 -4.38
N PRO A 21 5.86 17.59 -3.42
CA PRO A 21 6.87 16.54 -3.39
C PRO A 21 6.76 15.66 -4.64
N PRO A 22 7.85 14.98 -5.05
CA PRO A 22 7.76 13.99 -6.12
C PRO A 22 6.89 12.79 -5.71
N ILE A 23 6.33 12.09 -6.70
CA ILE A 23 5.71 10.78 -6.48
C ILE A 23 6.78 9.81 -5.96
N PRO A 24 6.46 8.91 -5.01
CA PRO A 24 7.40 7.89 -4.55
C PRO A 24 7.96 7.06 -5.70
N LEU A 25 9.21 6.61 -5.53
CA LEU A 25 9.80 5.64 -6.44
C LEU A 25 9.43 4.23 -5.99
N ALA A 26 9.02 3.39 -6.93
CA ALA A 26 8.95 1.94 -6.74
C ALA A 26 10.38 1.37 -6.71
N ALA A 27 11.07 1.56 -5.58
CA ALA A 27 12.45 1.13 -5.38
C ALA A 27 12.60 0.35 -4.06
N PRO A 28 13.53 -0.61 -3.98
CA PRO A 28 13.81 -1.32 -2.74
C PRO A 28 14.24 -0.40 -1.60
N LEU A 29 13.74 -0.68 -0.39
CA LEU A 29 14.08 0.00 0.85
C LEU A 29 14.67 -1.02 1.84
N GLN A 30 15.86 -0.73 2.36
CA GLN A 30 16.51 -1.55 3.37
C GLN A 30 16.26 -0.96 4.77
N GLY A 31 15.60 -1.73 5.64
CA GLY A 31 15.46 -1.41 7.06
C GLY A 31 16.35 -2.27 7.95
N ASP A 32 16.23 -2.11 9.25
CA ASP A 32 16.96 -2.91 10.25
C ASP A 32 16.33 -4.30 10.47
N TYR A 33 15.01 -4.42 10.25
CA TYR A 33 14.25 -5.64 10.53
C TYR A 33 13.71 -6.34 9.29
N ALA A 34 13.47 -5.58 8.22
CA ALA A 34 12.90 -6.08 6.98
C ALA A 34 13.50 -5.33 5.79
N ARG A 35 13.34 -5.91 4.61
CA ARG A 35 13.52 -5.25 3.33
C ARG A 35 12.15 -5.07 2.68
N VAL A 36 11.93 -3.95 2.02
CA VAL A 36 10.67 -3.70 1.30
C VAL A 36 11.02 -3.56 -0.17
N GLU A 37 10.37 -4.34 -1.03
CA GLU A 37 10.63 -4.35 -2.47
C GLU A 37 9.34 -4.12 -3.24
N PRO A 38 9.39 -3.45 -4.42
CA PRO A 38 8.24 -3.39 -5.31
C PRO A 38 7.67 -4.79 -5.52
N LEU A 39 6.34 -4.93 -5.46
CA LEU A 39 5.71 -6.23 -5.59
C LEU A 39 6.03 -6.82 -6.98
N ASP A 40 6.66 -8.00 -6.99
CA ASP A 40 6.85 -8.84 -8.16
C ASP A 40 6.10 -10.16 -7.93
N VAL A 41 5.10 -10.42 -8.76
CA VAL A 41 4.24 -11.61 -8.64
C VAL A 41 5.05 -12.89 -8.83
N ALA A 42 6.05 -12.88 -9.71
CA ALA A 42 6.83 -14.07 -10.03
C ALA A 42 7.74 -14.51 -8.87
N THR A 43 8.22 -13.56 -8.06
CA THR A 43 9.16 -13.85 -6.97
C THR A 43 8.49 -13.86 -5.60
N HIS A 44 7.44 -13.06 -5.37
CA HIS A 44 6.89 -12.86 -4.03
C HIS A 44 5.61 -13.65 -3.76
N SER A 45 4.86 -14.01 -4.80
CA SER A 45 3.50 -14.51 -4.63
C SER A 45 3.42 -15.81 -3.81
N ASP A 46 4.34 -16.74 -4.02
CA ASP A 46 4.32 -18.04 -3.31
C ASP A 46 4.48 -17.86 -1.81
N SER A 47 5.44 -17.04 -1.37
CA SER A 47 5.65 -16.73 0.05
C SER A 47 4.51 -15.90 0.65
N LEU A 48 3.98 -14.92 -0.10
CA LEU A 48 2.85 -14.12 0.37
C LEU A 48 1.59 -14.98 0.57
N PHE A 49 1.29 -15.86 -0.37
CA PHE A 49 0.15 -16.76 -0.26
C PHE A 49 0.31 -17.71 0.93
N ALA A 50 1.51 -18.26 1.13
CA ALA A 50 1.80 -19.09 2.29
C ALA A 50 1.61 -18.30 3.61
N ALA A 51 2.15 -17.09 3.70
CA ALA A 51 2.04 -16.24 4.88
C ALA A 51 0.57 -15.90 5.21
N PHE A 52 -0.26 -15.61 4.20
CA PHE A 52 -1.67 -15.31 4.42
C PHE A 52 -2.54 -16.54 4.67
N ALA A 53 -2.06 -17.74 4.32
CA ALA A 53 -2.72 -19.01 4.63
C ALA A 53 -2.37 -19.52 6.05
N GLU A 54 -1.21 -19.14 6.61
CA GLU A 54 -0.74 -19.60 7.93
C GLU A 54 -1.69 -19.23 9.08
N ASP A 55 -2.41 -18.12 8.96
CA ASP A 55 -3.38 -17.70 9.98
C ASP A 55 -4.57 -18.66 10.13
N GLY A 56 -4.74 -19.62 9.20
CA GLY A 56 -5.69 -20.75 9.28
C GLY A 56 -7.16 -20.34 9.44
N THR A 57 -7.43 -19.05 9.44
CA THR A 57 -8.71 -18.43 9.75
C THR A 57 -8.88 -17.27 8.78
N GLU A 58 -10.07 -17.15 8.22
CA GLU A 58 -10.44 -16.00 7.38
C GLU A 58 -10.43 -14.66 8.16
N GLN A 59 -10.06 -14.69 9.45
CA GLN A 59 -10.10 -13.55 10.37
C GLN A 59 -9.15 -12.41 9.95
N GLY A 60 -8.00 -12.73 9.34
CA GLY A 60 -7.09 -11.71 8.79
C GLY A 60 -7.74 -10.84 7.71
N TRP A 61 -8.82 -11.34 7.09
CA TRP A 61 -9.55 -10.67 6.02
C TRP A 61 -10.81 -9.93 6.51
N THR A 62 -11.16 -10.03 7.80
CA THR A 62 -12.43 -9.52 8.37
C THR A 62 -12.73 -8.05 7.99
N TYR A 63 -11.69 -7.24 7.81
CA TYR A 63 -11.81 -5.81 7.52
C TYR A 63 -11.23 -5.42 6.16
N MET A 64 -10.87 -6.39 5.33
CA MET A 64 -10.32 -6.15 3.99
C MET A 64 -11.46 -6.09 2.96
N GLY A 65 -11.37 -5.15 2.02
CA GLY A 65 -12.33 -5.04 0.90
C GLY A 65 -12.17 -6.12 -0.18
N TYR A 66 -11.22 -7.04 0.01
CA TYR A 66 -10.85 -8.11 -0.89
C TYR A 66 -10.36 -9.32 -0.07
N GLY A 67 -10.21 -10.46 -0.74
CA GLY A 67 -9.92 -11.72 -0.07
C GLY A 67 -11.09 -12.22 0.82
N PRO A 68 -10.91 -13.32 1.58
CA PRO A 68 -9.81 -14.28 1.42
C PRO A 68 -9.80 -14.90 0.02
N PHE A 69 -8.67 -15.49 -0.36
CA PHE A 69 -8.53 -16.21 -1.64
C PHE A 69 -8.63 -17.72 -1.39
N ALA A 70 -9.44 -18.42 -2.18
CA ALA A 70 -9.65 -19.86 -1.96
C ALA A 70 -8.44 -20.71 -2.36
N ASP A 71 -7.65 -20.21 -3.32
CA ASP A 71 -6.47 -20.90 -3.84
C ASP A 71 -5.43 -19.89 -4.36
N LYS A 72 -4.25 -20.43 -4.69
CA LYS A 72 -3.11 -19.65 -5.19
C LYS A 72 -3.42 -18.96 -6.53
N ALA A 73 -4.22 -19.57 -7.40
CA ALA A 73 -4.52 -19.00 -8.71
C ALA A 73 -5.38 -17.74 -8.58
N GLN A 74 -6.36 -17.74 -7.67
CA GLN A 74 -7.17 -16.55 -7.37
C GLN A 74 -6.35 -15.44 -6.73
N PHE A 75 -5.39 -15.78 -5.87
CA PHE A 75 -4.47 -14.81 -5.29
C PHE A 75 -3.57 -14.18 -6.36
N ASP A 76 -3.00 -14.98 -7.26
CA ASP A 76 -2.17 -14.51 -8.38
C ASP A 76 -2.95 -13.60 -9.31
N GLU A 77 -4.19 -13.96 -9.64
CA GLU A 77 -5.09 -13.14 -10.48
C GLU A 77 -5.34 -11.77 -9.82
N TRP A 78 -5.57 -11.74 -8.50
CA TRP A 78 -5.72 -10.49 -7.75
C TRP A 78 -4.45 -9.64 -7.75
N LEU A 79 -3.28 -10.24 -7.48
CA LEU A 79 -2.01 -9.51 -7.50
C LEU A 79 -1.78 -8.84 -8.86
N VAL A 80 -1.98 -9.56 -9.95
CA VAL A 80 -1.80 -9.03 -11.32
C VAL A 80 -2.82 -7.94 -11.62
N GLY A 81 -4.09 -8.15 -11.25
CA GLY A 81 -5.18 -7.25 -11.59
C GLY A 81 -5.24 -5.98 -10.73
N SER A 82 -4.74 -6.03 -9.49
CA SER A 82 -4.96 -4.97 -8.49
C SER A 82 -3.68 -4.38 -7.90
N CYS A 83 -2.53 -5.08 -7.96
CA CYS A 83 -1.35 -4.69 -7.20
C CYS A 83 -0.16 -4.16 -8.02
N LEU A 84 -0.24 -4.18 -9.36
CA LEU A 84 0.83 -3.69 -10.24
C LEU A 84 0.65 -2.22 -10.67
N GLY A 85 -0.26 -1.50 -10.02
CA GLY A 85 -0.54 -0.09 -10.28
C GLY A 85 0.49 0.87 -9.70
N ALA A 86 0.38 2.13 -10.08
CA ALA A 86 1.16 3.22 -9.47
C ALA A 86 0.42 3.88 -8.28
N ASP A 87 -0.88 3.61 -8.13
CA ASP A 87 -1.72 4.03 -7.00
C ASP A 87 -2.96 3.10 -6.94
N PRO A 88 -3.02 2.14 -6.00
CA PRO A 88 -1.98 1.85 -5.01
C PRO A 88 -0.70 1.30 -5.64
N MET A 89 0.45 1.71 -5.11
CA MET A 89 1.78 1.18 -5.43
C MET A 89 2.17 0.17 -4.37
N PHE A 90 2.07 -1.12 -4.70
CA PHE A 90 2.31 -2.20 -3.73
C PHE A 90 3.79 -2.59 -3.62
N PHE A 91 4.14 -2.97 -2.40
CA PHE A 91 5.43 -3.52 -2.03
C PHE A 91 5.25 -4.78 -1.20
N SER A 92 6.17 -5.72 -1.35
CA SER A 92 6.32 -6.88 -0.48
C SER A 92 7.28 -6.56 0.66
N ILE A 93 6.96 -7.04 1.86
CA ILE A 93 7.80 -6.93 3.06
C ILE A 93 8.50 -8.28 3.24
N LEU A 94 9.82 -8.27 3.04
CA LEU A 94 10.66 -9.45 3.03
C LEU A 94 11.48 -9.58 4.32
N GLU A 95 11.62 -10.82 4.80
CA GLU A 95 12.61 -11.18 5.81
C GLU A 95 14.03 -11.08 5.22
N GLN A 96 14.95 -10.42 5.94
CA GLN A 96 16.29 -10.12 5.41
C GLN A 96 17.16 -11.35 5.15
N SER A 97 16.97 -12.42 5.92
CA SER A 97 17.83 -13.61 5.88
C SER A 97 17.44 -14.59 4.77
N SER A 98 16.19 -14.56 4.31
CA SER A 98 15.61 -15.62 3.49
C SER A 98 14.96 -15.14 2.19
N ASP A 99 14.85 -13.82 1.98
CA ASP A 99 14.09 -13.20 0.89
C ASP A 99 12.60 -13.62 0.85
N THR A 100 12.10 -14.22 1.94
CA THR A 100 10.71 -14.65 2.06
C THR A 100 9.82 -13.42 2.26
N ALA A 101 8.82 -13.23 1.40
CA ALA A 101 7.82 -12.18 1.60
C ALA A 101 6.80 -12.63 2.66
N LEU A 102 6.72 -11.89 3.76
CA LEU A 102 5.88 -12.19 4.93
C LEU A 102 4.61 -11.32 4.99
N GLY A 103 4.51 -10.34 4.10
CA GLY A 103 3.37 -9.45 4.02
C GLY A 103 3.53 -8.43 2.90
N MET A 104 2.54 -7.55 2.75
CA MET A 104 2.56 -6.50 1.75
C MET A 104 1.92 -5.22 2.28
N ALA A 105 2.34 -4.10 1.73
CA ALA A 105 1.78 -2.77 2.01
C ALA A 105 1.80 -1.95 0.72
N SER A 106 1.15 -0.79 0.71
CA SER A 106 1.12 0.05 -0.49
C SER A 106 1.13 1.53 -0.16
N PHE A 107 1.76 2.32 -1.01
CA PHE A 107 1.42 3.73 -1.07
C PHE A 107 0.14 3.91 -1.86
N MET A 108 -0.84 4.65 -1.33
CA MET A 108 -2.08 4.94 -2.04
C MET A 108 -2.59 6.36 -1.82
N ASN A 109 -3.57 6.77 -2.62
CA ASN A 109 -4.17 8.10 -2.57
C ASN A 109 -3.08 9.20 -2.66
N ILE A 110 -2.18 9.03 -3.62
CA ILE A 110 -0.96 9.83 -3.77
C ILE A 110 -1.35 11.20 -4.34
N ASN A 111 -1.23 12.25 -3.53
CA ASN A 111 -1.57 13.62 -3.92
C ASN A 111 -0.39 14.58 -3.72
N PRO A 112 0.51 14.70 -4.71
CA PRO A 112 1.64 15.64 -4.67
C PRO A 112 1.20 17.10 -4.49
N ALA A 113 0.10 17.50 -5.12
CA ALA A 113 -0.38 18.89 -5.02
C ALA A 113 -0.71 19.28 -3.58
N GLY A 114 -1.36 18.36 -2.84
CA GLY A 114 -1.68 18.51 -1.42
C GLY A 114 -0.59 18.05 -0.45
N GLY A 115 0.49 17.42 -0.93
CA GLY A 115 1.55 16.87 -0.10
C GLY A 115 1.12 15.71 0.79
N SER A 116 0.10 14.96 0.38
CA SER A 116 -0.46 13.85 1.15
C SER A 116 -0.28 12.51 0.45
N ILE A 117 -0.19 11.45 1.25
CA ILE A 117 -0.11 10.06 0.82
C ILE A 117 -0.64 9.17 1.95
N GLU A 118 -1.22 8.02 1.59
CA GLU A 118 -1.64 6.96 2.51
C GLU A 118 -0.64 5.79 2.42
N VAL A 119 -0.42 5.13 3.56
CA VAL A 119 0.47 3.97 3.75
C VAL A 119 -0.30 2.87 4.44
#